data_AF-A0A0P7AY69-F1
#
_entry.id   AF-A0A0P7AY69-F1
#
_cell.length_a   1.000
_cell.length_b   1.000
_cell.length_c   1.000
_cell.angle_alpha   90.00
_cell.angle_beta   90.00
_cell.angle_gamma   90.00
#
_symmetry.space_group_name_H-M   'P 1'
#
loop_
_entity.id
_entity.type
_entity.pdbx_description
1 polymer ?
#
loop_
_entity_poly.entity_id
_entity_poly.type
_entity_poly.pdbx_seq_one_letter_code
_entity_poly.pdbx_strand_id
1 'polypeptide(L)'
;MHGCTLDGKAIEAKNLGKYKNPIFSENRATKEVKKAVNKSKGLPKTVSDGMVILQPASKKALGSAFEKLFRDVWDVKRPTILALYRKTGTVVQDNKPPGVYPELDTGDALRDIASLLPEKSGKKLRIVSCGNESKLDGIPDDIGQYWLKFKNVKLDPRDTNGSKRDVEAYFLEWTFQKGYYQMATGFRSGPLDLFTFLGIPTVSIGLFHMVGETRHARLANEQFKRLNIQYDRPRHDATAYFQGSGGRVEEMASPFWVQDQPSYTKRKIPTDKKKEQETPPGDFSAFDKTILKIGYSIACEKYMGTAKSFELLKSKILNPFNSRAARYHFPVDLVGDEKEEQRIAYFEAQREVDRNDLVTMGNNKDHYQQSEGVFEKRYETPWIDDWKDIYTELGLGDS
;
A
#
# COMPACT_ATOMS: atom_id res chain seq x y z
N MET A 1 10.65 -16.10 -14.52
CA MET A 1 11.63 -14.99 -14.38
C MET A 1 11.07 -13.76 -15.08
N HIS A 2 10.49 -12.81 -14.35
CA HIS A 2 10.07 -11.53 -14.94
C HIS A 2 11.32 -10.68 -15.19
N GLY A 3 11.56 -10.30 -16.44
CA GLY A 3 12.73 -9.51 -16.83
C GLY A 3 12.70 -8.13 -16.17
N CYS A 4 13.80 -7.72 -15.56
CA CYS A 4 13.99 -6.34 -15.12
C CYS A 4 14.11 -5.45 -16.36
N THR A 5 13.37 -4.34 -16.40
CA THR A 5 13.51 -3.30 -17.41
C THR A 5 14.21 -2.09 -16.82
N LEU A 6 15.09 -1.46 -17.59
CA LEU A 6 15.67 -0.13 -17.32
C LEU A 6 15.40 0.74 -18.53
N ASP A 7 14.86 1.94 -18.31
CA ASP A 7 14.45 2.87 -19.37
C ASP A 7 13.48 2.25 -20.41
N GLY A 8 12.63 1.31 -19.97
CA GLY A 8 11.68 0.60 -20.84
C GLY A 8 12.31 -0.49 -21.73
N LYS A 9 13.61 -0.78 -21.59
CA LYS A 9 14.29 -1.87 -22.30
C LYS A 9 14.50 -3.06 -21.37
N ALA A 10 14.18 -4.27 -21.84
CA ALA A 10 14.46 -5.49 -21.11
C ALA A 10 15.98 -5.67 -20.95
N ILE A 11 16.45 -5.86 -19.70
CA ILE A 11 17.85 -6.19 -19.44
C ILE A 11 17.96 -7.71 -19.29
N GLU A 12 18.76 -8.33 -20.16
CA GLU A 12 19.16 -9.72 -20.00
C GLU A 12 20.13 -9.87 -18.81
N ALA A 13 19.93 -10.88 -17.97
CA ALA A 13 20.69 -11.10 -16.73
C ALA A 13 22.23 -11.11 -16.91
N LYS A 14 22.72 -11.54 -18.08
CA LYS A 14 24.13 -11.55 -18.46
C LYS A 14 24.76 -10.15 -18.63
N ASN A 15 23.95 -9.11 -18.84
CA ASN A 15 24.41 -7.73 -19.03
C ASN A 15 24.41 -6.91 -17.72
N LEU A 16 23.90 -7.47 -16.62
CA LEU A 16 23.83 -6.78 -15.32
C LEU A 16 25.22 -6.43 -14.78
N GLY A 17 26.25 -7.25 -15.09
CA GLY A 17 27.63 -7.03 -14.65
C GLY A 17 28.34 -5.84 -15.31
N LYS A 18 27.79 -5.28 -16.41
CA LYS A 18 28.33 -4.09 -17.08
C LYS A 18 27.88 -2.78 -16.44
N TYR A 19 26.83 -2.81 -15.62
CA TYR A 19 26.40 -1.65 -14.85
C TYR A 19 27.17 -1.61 -13.53
N LYS A 20 28.01 -0.59 -13.35
CA LYS A 20 28.74 -0.36 -12.09
C LYS A 20 27.84 -0.08 -10.88
N ASN A 21 26.55 0.21 -11.13
CA ASN A 21 25.53 0.29 -10.09
C ASN A 21 24.93 -1.11 -9.89
N PRO A 22 25.17 -1.76 -8.74
CA PRO A 22 24.63 -3.09 -8.51
C PRO A 22 23.12 -3.02 -8.53
N ILE A 23 22.51 -3.75 -9.46
CA ILE A 23 21.06 -3.92 -9.47
C ILE A 23 20.68 -4.57 -8.14
N PHE A 24 19.95 -3.82 -7.33
CA PHE A 24 19.46 -4.29 -6.05
C PHE A 24 18.40 -5.35 -6.32
N SER A 25 18.81 -6.62 -6.30
CA SER A 25 17.86 -7.71 -6.22
C SER A 25 16.99 -7.56 -4.98
N GLU A 26 15.77 -8.09 -4.99
CA GLU A 26 14.86 -8.06 -3.85
C GLU A 26 15.52 -8.61 -2.57
N ASN A 27 16.34 -9.65 -2.71
CA ASN A 27 17.15 -10.22 -1.64
C ASN A 27 18.19 -9.24 -1.09
N ARG A 28 18.86 -8.46 -1.94
CA ARG A 28 19.82 -7.43 -1.51
C ARG A 28 19.10 -6.25 -0.85
N ALA A 29 17.99 -5.78 -1.42
CA ALA A 29 17.15 -4.76 -0.81
C ALA A 29 16.67 -5.20 0.58
N THR A 30 16.24 -6.45 0.73
CA THR A 30 15.84 -7.04 2.02
C THR A 30 16.98 -7.08 3.03
N LYS A 31 18.21 -7.41 2.60
CA LYS A 31 19.39 -7.38 3.46
C LYS A 31 19.74 -5.96 3.92
N GLU A 32 19.65 -4.98 3.03
CA GLU A 32 19.92 -3.57 3.38
C GLU A 32 18.83 -2.99 4.31
N VAL A 33 17.55 -3.33 4.08
CA VAL A 33 16.45 -2.98 5.01
C VAL A 33 16.72 -3.57 6.40
N LYS A 34 17.10 -4.85 6.50
CA LYS A 34 17.46 -5.46 7.79
C LYS A 34 18.62 -4.73 8.48
N LYS A 35 19.66 -4.36 7.73
CA LYS A 35 20.81 -3.62 8.29
C LYS A 35 20.41 -2.23 8.78
N ALA A 36 19.52 -1.54 8.07
CA ALA A 36 19.02 -0.22 8.45
C ALA A 36 18.22 -0.30 9.77
N VAL A 37 17.25 -1.22 9.85
CA VAL A 37 16.41 -1.42 11.05
C VAL A 37 17.26 -1.63 12.30
N ASN A 38 18.29 -2.46 12.22
CA ASN A 38 19.12 -2.84 13.37
C ASN A 38 20.03 -1.71 13.90
N LYS A 39 20.20 -0.58 13.19
CA LYS A 39 21.15 0.49 13.56
C LYS A 39 20.54 1.71 14.26
N SER A 40 19.24 1.67 14.59
CA SER A 40 18.45 2.64 15.39
C SER A 40 18.48 4.13 15.01
N LYS A 41 19.31 4.59 14.07
CA LYS A 41 19.45 5.99 13.66
C LYS A 41 18.83 6.28 12.30
N GLY A 42 17.49 6.21 12.22
CA GLY A 42 16.73 6.62 11.03
C GLY A 42 17.07 5.82 9.75
N LEU A 43 16.50 6.25 8.62
CA LEU A 43 16.89 5.73 7.31
C LEU A 43 18.37 6.09 7.05
N PRO A 44 19.27 5.12 6.81
CA PRO A 44 20.66 5.43 6.51
C PRO A 44 20.75 6.29 5.25
N LYS A 45 21.51 7.39 5.30
CA LYS A 45 21.71 8.28 4.15
C LYS A 45 22.22 7.56 2.90
N THR A 46 22.96 6.47 3.08
CA THR A 46 23.41 5.60 1.98
C THR A 46 22.27 4.92 1.22
N VAL A 47 21.12 4.67 1.87
CA VAL A 47 19.93 4.11 1.23
C VAL A 47 19.26 5.17 0.37
N SER A 48 19.06 6.38 0.91
CA SER A 48 18.46 7.50 0.14
C SER A 48 19.36 7.96 -1.00
N ASP A 49 20.65 8.13 -0.75
CA ASP A 49 21.64 8.54 -1.77
C ASP A 49 21.78 7.48 -2.87
N GLY A 50 21.53 6.20 -2.53
CA GLY A 50 21.51 5.11 -3.50
C GLY A 50 20.26 5.06 -4.38
N MET A 51 19.20 5.83 -4.08
CA MET A 51 17.98 5.87 -4.88
C MET A 51 18.05 6.90 -6.03
N VAL A 52 18.89 7.93 -5.90
CA VAL A 52 19.04 9.00 -6.90
C VAL A 52 20.53 9.25 -7.15
N ILE A 53 21.05 8.69 -8.23
CA ILE A 53 22.47 8.76 -8.59
C ILE A 53 22.69 9.87 -9.61
N LEU A 54 22.15 11.06 -9.30
CA LEU A 54 22.34 12.27 -10.12
C LEU A 54 23.38 13.18 -9.49
N GLN A 55 24.24 13.75 -10.34
CA GLN A 55 25.21 14.76 -9.91
C GLN A 55 24.50 16.05 -9.46
N PRO A 56 25.08 16.83 -8.52
CA PRO A 56 24.48 18.08 -8.07
C PRO A 56 24.16 19.07 -9.20
N ALA A 57 24.99 19.13 -10.24
CA ALA A 57 24.75 19.95 -11.42
C ALA A 57 23.48 19.54 -12.18
N SER A 58 23.29 18.23 -12.40
CA SER A 58 22.06 17.68 -12.98
C SER A 58 20.85 17.98 -12.12
N LYS A 59 20.93 17.76 -10.80
CA LYS A 59 19.84 18.06 -9.86
C LYS A 59 19.42 19.53 -9.95
N LYS A 60 20.38 20.47 -10.00
CA LYS A 60 20.09 21.90 -10.14
C LYS A 60 19.41 22.24 -11.48
N ALA A 61 19.90 21.70 -12.60
CA ALA A 61 19.31 21.93 -13.92
C ALA A 61 17.88 21.35 -14.00
N LEU A 62 17.70 20.13 -13.51
CA LEU A 62 16.41 19.45 -13.45
C LEU A 62 15.40 20.19 -12.58
N GLY A 63 15.80 20.67 -11.40
CA GLY A 63 14.91 21.41 -10.51
C GLY A 63 14.28 22.63 -11.19
N SER A 64 15.04 23.35 -12.02
CA SER A 64 14.53 24.48 -12.79
C SER A 64 13.52 24.05 -13.87
N ALA A 65 13.78 22.92 -14.54
CA ALA A 65 12.87 22.34 -15.52
C ALA A 65 11.58 21.80 -14.88
N PHE A 66 11.69 21.19 -13.70
CA PHE A 66 10.54 20.70 -12.93
C PHE A 66 9.65 21.84 -12.45
N GLU A 67 10.23 22.95 -12.00
CA GLU A 67 9.45 24.11 -11.58
C GLU A 67 8.62 24.71 -12.73
N LYS A 68 9.19 24.70 -13.95
CA LYS A 68 8.44 25.07 -15.15
C LYS A 68 7.31 24.07 -15.43
N LEU A 69 7.61 22.77 -15.41
CA LEU A 69 6.61 21.72 -15.62
C LEU A 69 5.47 21.79 -14.59
N PHE A 70 5.77 22.11 -13.33
CA PHE A 70 4.76 22.28 -12.28
C PHE A 70 3.83 23.44 -12.53
N ARG A 71 4.38 24.62 -12.85
CA ARG A 71 3.54 25.79 -13.17
C ARG A 71 2.59 25.52 -14.34
N ASP A 72 3.05 24.78 -15.34
CA ASP A 72 2.31 24.59 -16.59
C ASP A 72 1.29 23.43 -16.52
N VAL A 73 1.48 22.46 -15.62
CA VAL A 73 0.70 21.19 -15.60
C VAL A 73 0.02 20.91 -14.26
N TRP A 74 0.51 21.48 -13.16
CA TRP A 74 0.13 21.09 -11.79
C TRP A 74 -0.33 22.27 -10.94
N ASP A 75 -1.65 22.49 -10.89
CA ASP A 75 -2.24 23.47 -9.94
C ASP A 75 -2.58 22.83 -8.58
N VAL A 76 -1.58 22.24 -7.90
CA VAL A 76 -1.79 21.59 -6.59
C VAL A 76 -1.51 22.59 -5.47
N LYS A 77 -2.56 23.29 -5.01
CA LYS A 77 -2.48 24.32 -3.95
C LYS A 77 -2.78 23.84 -2.52
N ARG A 78 -2.96 22.54 -2.26
CA ARG A 78 -3.52 22.02 -0.99
C ARG A 78 -2.72 20.84 -0.43
N PRO A 79 -2.85 20.55 0.89
CA PRO A 79 -2.28 19.33 1.48
C PRO A 79 -2.84 18.10 0.77
N THR A 80 -1.94 17.35 0.14
CA THR A 80 -2.30 16.28 -0.78
C THR A 80 -1.58 14.99 -0.41
N ILE A 81 -2.28 13.88 -0.59
CA ILE A 81 -1.71 12.53 -0.62
C ILE A 81 -1.56 12.13 -2.09
N LEU A 82 -0.34 11.74 -2.49
CA LEU A 82 -0.10 11.22 -3.84
C LEU A 82 -0.49 9.74 -3.89
N ALA A 83 -1.53 9.41 -4.64
CA ALA A 83 -1.90 8.02 -4.91
C ALA A 83 -1.19 7.52 -6.16
N LEU A 84 -0.44 6.43 -6.00
CA LEU A 84 0.14 5.69 -7.12
C LEU A 84 -0.95 4.85 -7.75
N TYR A 85 -1.53 5.34 -8.84
CA TYR A 85 -2.42 4.53 -9.66
C TYR A 85 -1.61 3.73 -10.66
N ARG A 86 -1.70 2.41 -10.55
CA ARG A 86 -0.93 1.50 -11.38
C ARG A 86 -1.83 0.85 -12.42
N LYS A 87 -1.92 1.49 -13.59
CA LYS A 87 -2.47 0.84 -14.80
C LYS A 87 -1.48 -0.15 -15.44
N THR A 88 -0.20 -0.14 -15.05
CA THR A 88 0.85 -0.97 -15.66
C THR A 88 0.56 -2.45 -15.44
N GLY A 89 0.06 -3.08 -16.49
CA GLY A 89 -0.36 -4.46 -16.55
C GLY A 89 -1.71 -4.66 -17.23
N THR A 90 -2.50 -3.60 -17.41
CA THR A 90 -3.75 -3.63 -18.21
C THR A 90 -3.55 -3.19 -19.65
N VAL A 91 -2.36 -2.67 -19.99
CA VAL A 91 -2.06 -2.17 -21.33
C VAL A 91 -1.37 -3.26 -22.14
N VAL A 92 -1.98 -3.62 -23.27
CA VAL A 92 -1.37 -4.44 -24.32
C VAL A 92 -0.14 -3.71 -24.83
N GLN A 93 1.05 -4.16 -24.44
CA GLN A 93 2.28 -3.79 -25.13
C GLN A 93 2.67 -4.93 -26.06
N ASP A 94 2.89 -4.62 -27.34
CA ASP A 94 3.54 -5.50 -28.32
C ASP A 94 2.84 -6.86 -28.56
N ASN A 95 1.53 -6.87 -28.86
CA ASN A 95 0.74 -8.10 -29.09
C ASN A 95 0.81 -9.12 -27.95
N LYS A 96 1.32 -8.73 -26.76
CA LYS A 96 1.24 -9.53 -25.56
C LYS A 96 -0.04 -9.15 -24.83
N PRO A 97 -0.83 -10.13 -24.36
CA PRO A 97 -1.97 -9.83 -23.53
C PRO A 97 -1.53 -9.02 -22.32
N PRO A 98 -2.39 -8.11 -21.83
CA PRO A 98 -2.07 -7.24 -20.71
C PRO A 98 -1.58 -8.09 -19.54
N GLY A 99 -0.32 -7.89 -19.15
CA GLY A 99 0.31 -8.62 -18.05
C GLY A 99 -0.13 -7.98 -16.73
N VAL A 100 -1.29 -8.35 -16.22
CA VAL A 100 -1.86 -7.68 -15.06
C VAL A 100 -0.97 -7.91 -13.83
N TYR A 101 -0.45 -6.82 -13.28
CA TYR A 101 0.33 -6.86 -12.04
C TYR A 101 -0.60 -7.38 -10.93
N PRO A 102 -0.10 -8.17 -9.97
CA PRO A 102 -0.87 -8.91 -8.97
C PRO A 102 -1.97 -8.19 -8.17
N GLU A 103 -2.09 -6.88 -8.31
CA GLU A 103 -2.96 -6.00 -7.55
C GLU A 103 -3.72 -5.08 -8.52
N LEU A 104 -4.59 -5.66 -9.36
CA LEU A 104 -5.67 -4.89 -9.99
C LEU A 104 -6.63 -4.28 -8.93
N ASP A 105 -6.30 -4.36 -7.63
CA ASP A 105 -6.95 -3.77 -6.46
C ASP A 105 -7.15 -2.25 -6.53
N THR A 106 -6.58 -1.55 -7.52
CA THR A 106 -6.75 -0.09 -7.61
C THR A 106 -8.18 0.34 -7.95
N GLY A 107 -8.94 -0.47 -8.71
CA GLY A 107 -10.35 -0.27 -9.14
C GLY A 107 -11.02 1.06 -8.74
N ASP A 108 -12.10 0.97 -7.98
CA ASP A 108 -12.75 2.12 -7.34
C ASP A 108 -12.15 2.48 -5.97
N ALA A 109 -11.11 1.76 -5.56
CA ALA A 109 -10.51 1.90 -4.24
C ALA A 109 -9.98 3.30 -3.95
N LEU A 110 -9.46 4.01 -4.95
CA LEU A 110 -9.01 5.39 -4.74
C LEU A 110 -10.17 6.32 -4.37
N ARG A 111 -11.39 6.05 -4.87
CA ARG A 111 -12.59 6.80 -4.47
C ARG A 111 -12.96 6.49 -3.02
N ASP A 112 -12.97 5.21 -2.66
CA ASP A 112 -13.20 4.77 -1.28
C ASP A 112 -12.20 5.42 -0.34
N ILE A 113 -10.90 5.33 -0.64
CA ILE A 113 -9.84 5.95 0.17
C ILE A 113 -10.04 7.46 0.26
N ALA A 114 -10.30 8.15 -0.85
CA ALA A 114 -10.57 9.58 -0.85
C ALA A 114 -11.77 9.95 0.03
N SER A 115 -12.79 9.08 0.08
CA SER A 115 -13.96 9.26 0.93
C SER A 115 -13.63 9.15 2.42
N LEU A 116 -12.66 8.29 2.78
CA LEU A 116 -12.27 7.96 4.15
C LEU A 116 -11.19 8.87 4.76
N LEU A 117 -10.58 9.76 3.97
CA LEU A 117 -9.53 10.65 4.47
C LEU A 117 -10.05 11.66 5.50
N PRO A 118 -9.26 11.93 6.56
CA PRO A 118 -9.61 12.93 7.57
C PRO A 118 -9.53 14.35 7.02
N GLU A 119 -10.05 15.29 7.80
CA GLU A 119 -9.89 16.72 7.54
C GLU A 119 -8.59 17.26 8.15
N LYS A 120 -8.03 18.28 7.51
CA LYS A 120 -6.89 19.06 8.00
C LYS A 120 -7.23 20.54 7.93
N SER A 121 -7.23 21.23 9.07
CA SER A 121 -7.54 22.66 9.16
C SER A 121 -8.91 23.01 8.53
N GLY A 122 -9.94 22.19 8.81
CA GLY A 122 -11.30 22.36 8.29
C GLY A 122 -11.46 22.10 6.79
N LYS A 123 -10.48 21.44 6.16
CA LYS A 123 -10.54 21.05 4.75
C LYS A 123 -10.23 19.57 4.61
N LYS A 124 -11.07 18.85 3.87
CA LYS A 124 -10.82 17.45 3.52
C LYS A 124 -9.48 17.32 2.78
N LEU A 125 -8.65 16.37 3.23
CA LEU A 125 -7.42 16.04 2.51
C LEU A 125 -7.74 15.55 1.10
N ARG A 126 -6.89 15.89 0.14
CA ARG A 126 -7.09 15.52 -1.27
C ARG A 126 -6.18 14.37 -1.64
N ILE A 127 -6.67 13.50 -2.50
CA ILE A 127 -5.86 12.52 -3.22
C ILE A 127 -5.58 13.07 -4.60
N VAL A 128 -4.30 13.07 -4.96
CA VAL A 128 -3.86 13.28 -6.32
C VAL A 128 -3.46 11.94 -6.91
N SER A 129 -4.20 11.48 -7.92
CA SER A 129 -3.89 10.27 -8.68
C SER A 129 -2.71 10.54 -9.62
N CYS A 130 -1.80 9.57 -9.75
CA CYS A 130 -0.73 9.60 -10.74
C CYS A 130 -0.57 8.26 -11.44
N GLY A 131 -0.17 8.30 -12.72
CA GLY A 131 0.12 7.12 -13.53
C GLY A 131 -0.99 6.61 -14.43
N ASN A 132 -2.07 7.38 -14.56
CA ASN A 132 -3.17 7.09 -15.46
C ASN A 132 -3.04 7.71 -16.86
N GLU A 133 -3.61 7.01 -17.85
CA GLU A 133 -3.77 7.54 -19.21
C GLU A 133 -4.96 8.50 -19.31
N SER A 134 -6.00 8.26 -18.51
CA SER A 134 -7.23 9.04 -18.45
C SER A 134 -7.53 9.44 -17.02
N LYS A 135 -8.11 10.64 -16.82
CA LYS A 135 -8.57 11.09 -15.51
C LYS A 135 -9.54 10.06 -14.91
N LEU A 136 -9.35 9.70 -13.64
CA LEU A 136 -10.29 8.86 -12.92
C LEU A 136 -11.55 9.66 -12.57
N ASP A 137 -12.71 9.12 -12.90
CA ASP A 137 -14.00 9.70 -12.51
C ASP A 137 -14.11 9.78 -10.98
N GLY A 138 -14.49 10.95 -10.47
CA GLY A 138 -14.60 11.21 -9.02
C GLY A 138 -13.28 11.57 -8.32
N ILE A 139 -12.13 11.50 -8.99
CA ILE A 139 -10.86 12.05 -8.49
C ILE A 139 -10.56 13.36 -9.25
N PRO A 140 -10.83 14.52 -8.64
CA PRO A 140 -10.75 15.80 -9.37
C PRO A 140 -9.34 16.14 -9.83
N ASP A 141 -8.31 15.59 -9.16
CA ASP A 141 -6.90 15.86 -9.43
C ASP A 141 -6.17 14.59 -9.86
N ASP A 142 -6.03 14.42 -11.17
CA ASP A 142 -5.21 13.38 -11.78
C ASP A 142 -4.12 14.05 -12.61
N ILE A 143 -2.90 13.56 -12.44
CA ILE A 143 -1.70 14.14 -13.04
C ILE A 143 -1.15 13.28 -14.18
N GLY A 144 -1.86 12.21 -14.46
CA GLY A 144 -1.63 11.25 -15.53
C GLY A 144 -0.26 10.59 -15.48
N GLN A 145 0.18 10.14 -16.64
CA GLN A 145 1.52 9.57 -16.86
C GLN A 145 2.59 10.67 -16.90
N TYR A 146 2.79 11.33 -15.77
CA TYR A 146 3.70 12.46 -15.64
C TYR A 146 5.13 12.17 -16.11
N TRP A 147 5.59 10.92 -16.00
CA TRP A 147 6.90 10.49 -16.50
C TRP A 147 7.09 10.70 -18.02
N LEU A 148 6.01 10.72 -18.81
CA LEU A 148 6.10 10.99 -20.24
C LEU A 148 6.58 12.42 -20.53
N LYS A 149 6.38 13.35 -19.59
CA LYS A 149 6.85 14.74 -19.71
C LYS A 149 8.37 14.84 -19.58
N PHE A 150 9.04 13.82 -19.02
CA PHE A 150 10.50 13.80 -18.89
C PHE A 150 11.23 13.23 -20.11
N LYS A 151 10.52 12.76 -21.16
CA LYS A 151 11.14 12.12 -22.34
C LYS A 151 12.21 12.96 -23.02
N ASN A 152 12.10 14.29 -22.97
CA ASN A 152 13.00 15.23 -23.63
C ASN A 152 14.01 15.88 -22.67
N VAL A 153 13.99 15.49 -21.40
CA VAL A 153 14.91 16.04 -20.39
C VAL A 153 16.28 15.41 -20.61
N LYS A 154 17.26 16.23 -21.00
CA LYS A 154 18.65 15.81 -21.16
C LYS A 154 19.38 15.99 -19.83
N LEU A 155 20.08 14.95 -19.40
CA LEU A 155 21.01 15.03 -18.27
C LEU A 155 22.24 15.85 -18.67
N ASP A 156 22.93 16.42 -17.67
CA ASP A 156 24.23 17.04 -17.90
C ASP A 156 25.18 16.00 -18.50
N PRO A 157 25.95 16.33 -19.56
CA PRO A 157 26.88 15.38 -20.18
C PRO A 157 27.91 14.76 -19.23
N ARG A 158 28.19 15.41 -18.08
CA ARG A 158 29.08 14.92 -17.02
C ARG A 158 28.42 13.87 -16.13
N ASP A 159 27.11 13.68 -16.24
CA ASP A 159 26.35 12.69 -15.48
C ASP A 159 26.27 11.38 -16.28
N THR A 160 27.39 10.65 -16.30
CA THR A 160 27.52 9.43 -17.11
C THR A 160 26.75 8.24 -16.56
N ASN A 161 26.23 8.33 -15.33
CA ASN A 161 25.60 7.22 -14.61
C ASN A 161 24.11 7.44 -14.31
N GLY A 162 23.59 8.66 -14.47
CA GLY A 162 22.18 8.96 -14.28
C GLY A 162 21.29 8.31 -15.35
N SER A 163 20.16 7.76 -14.92
CA SER A 163 19.13 7.16 -15.79
C SER A 163 17.82 7.96 -15.77
N LYS A 164 16.84 7.59 -16.60
CA LYS A 164 15.51 8.23 -16.53
C LYS A 164 14.80 7.90 -15.22
N ARG A 165 15.07 6.72 -14.65
CA ARG A 165 14.59 6.34 -13.31
C ARG A 165 15.14 7.28 -12.23
N ASP A 166 16.40 7.69 -12.33
CA ASP A 166 16.98 8.64 -11.38
C ASP A 166 16.34 10.03 -11.52
N VAL A 167 16.01 10.46 -12.74
CA VAL A 167 15.26 11.71 -13.00
C VAL A 167 13.86 11.63 -12.39
N GLU A 168 13.15 10.52 -12.57
CA GLU A 168 11.82 10.29 -11.98
C GLU A 168 11.86 10.25 -10.45
N ALA A 169 12.81 9.51 -9.87
CA ALA A 169 13.00 9.44 -8.43
C ALA A 169 13.34 10.82 -7.83
N TYR A 170 14.23 11.58 -8.50
CA TYR A 170 14.57 12.94 -8.09
C TYR A 170 13.37 13.90 -8.21
N PHE A 171 12.56 13.74 -9.27
CA PHE A 171 11.33 14.51 -9.42
C PHE A 171 10.38 14.26 -8.25
N LEU A 172 10.13 13.01 -7.87
CA LEU A 172 9.29 12.66 -6.72
C LEU A 172 9.86 13.21 -5.41
N GLU A 173 11.17 13.09 -5.20
CA GLU A 173 11.84 13.70 -4.04
C GLU A 173 11.66 15.23 -4.01
N TRP A 174 11.95 15.90 -5.13
CA TRP A 174 11.88 17.35 -5.26
C TRP A 174 10.45 17.86 -5.03
N THR A 175 9.45 17.15 -5.54
CA THR A 175 8.04 17.54 -5.38
C THR A 175 7.55 17.44 -3.95
N PHE A 176 7.96 16.39 -3.24
CA PHE A 176 7.76 16.28 -1.81
C PHE A 176 8.45 17.40 -1.04
N GLN A 177 9.73 17.71 -1.35
CA GLN A 177 10.48 18.79 -0.70
C GLN A 177 9.86 20.18 -0.92
N LYS A 178 9.19 20.38 -2.06
CA LYS A 178 8.42 21.60 -2.36
C LYS A 178 7.03 21.64 -1.72
N GLY A 179 6.60 20.56 -1.07
CA GLY A 179 5.32 20.48 -0.38
C GLY A 179 4.10 20.25 -1.28
N TYR A 180 4.30 19.80 -2.53
CA TYR A 180 3.18 19.50 -3.45
C TYR A 180 2.34 18.31 -3.00
N TYR A 181 2.93 17.40 -2.24
CA TYR A 181 2.23 16.37 -1.47
C TYR A 181 3.02 16.10 -0.18
N GLN A 182 2.36 15.52 0.82
CA GLN A 182 2.96 15.26 2.14
C GLN A 182 3.16 13.78 2.44
N MET A 183 2.48 12.91 1.69
CA MET A 183 2.50 11.47 1.87
C MET A 183 2.17 10.81 0.53
N ALA A 184 2.72 9.62 0.28
CA ALA A 184 2.34 8.79 -0.86
C ALA A 184 1.56 7.56 -0.38
N THR A 185 0.61 7.10 -1.19
CA THR A 185 -0.16 5.89 -0.90
C THR A 185 -0.28 4.99 -2.11
N GLY A 186 -0.44 3.70 -1.87
CA GLY A 186 -0.75 2.73 -2.89
C GLY A 186 -0.97 1.34 -2.31
N PHE A 187 -1.57 0.47 -3.14
CA PHE A 187 -1.54 -0.97 -2.89
C PHE A 187 -0.09 -1.46 -2.98
N ARG A 188 0.24 -2.54 -2.24
CA ARG A 188 1.56 -3.20 -2.06
C ARG A 188 2.47 -3.23 -3.31
N SER A 189 3.00 -2.06 -3.67
CA SER A 189 3.70 -1.88 -4.93
C SER A 189 5.19 -1.61 -4.70
N GLY A 190 6.03 -2.22 -5.54
CA GLY A 190 7.46 -1.90 -5.61
C GLY A 190 7.75 -0.41 -5.80
N PRO A 191 6.96 0.34 -6.60
CA PRO A 191 7.05 1.81 -6.64
C PRO A 191 6.88 2.49 -5.29
N LEU A 192 5.98 2.04 -4.41
CA LEU A 192 5.82 2.63 -3.07
C LEU A 192 7.08 2.46 -2.20
N ASP A 193 7.87 1.42 -2.45
CA ASP A 193 9.17 1.24 -1.79
C ASP A 193 10.17 2.32 -2.20
N LEU A 194 10.10 2.83 -3.45
CA LEU A 194 10.93 3.96 -3.87
C LEU A 194 10.64 5.20 -3.02
N PHE A 195 9.37 5.57 -2.82
CA PHE A 195 8.98 6.68 -1.94
C PHE A 195 9.50 6.46 -0.52
N THR A 196 9.32 5.25 -0.01
CA THR A 196 9.79 4.84 1.32
C THR A 196 11.30 5.04 1.46
N PHE A 197 12.09 4.66 0.45
CA PHE A 197 13.55 4.82 0.45
C PHE A 197 14.03 6.24 0.12
N LEU A 198 13.19 7.08 -0.48
CA LEU A 198 13.41 8.53 -0.61
C LEU A 198 13.10 9.27 0.71
N GLY A 199 12.69 8.57 1.78
CA GLY A 199 12.35 9.16 3.07
C GLY A 199 11.00 9.89 3.10
N ILE A 200 10.18 9.65 2.07
CA ILE A 200 8.83 10.18 1.94
C ILE A 200 7.90 9.30 2.78
N PRO A 201 7.00 9.87 3.62
CA PRO A 201 6.00 9.09 4.33
C PRO A 201 5.12 8.28 3.38
N THR A 202 4.87 7.02 3.71
CA THR A 202 4.08 6.12 2.86
C THR A 202 2.97 5.40 3.62
N VAL A 203 1.82 5.24 2.97
CA VAL A 203 0.76 4.31 3.37
C VAL A 203 0.71 3.18 2.34
N SER A 204 0.98 1.96 2.79
CA SER A 204 0.84 0.76 1.96
C SER A 204 -0.45 0.06 2.34
N ILE A 205 -1.35 -0.10 1.39
CA ILE A 205 -2.55 -0.90 1.55
C ILE A 205 -2.27 -2.30 1.03
N GLY A 206 -2.73 -3.34 1.71
CA GLY A 206 -2.63 -4.69 1.18
C GLY A 206 -3.55 -5.67 1.87
N LEU A 207 -3.90 -6.73 1.18
CA LEU A 207 -4.65 -7.83 1.78
C LEU A 207 -3.80 -8.57 2.82
N PHE A 208 -4.41 -8.93 3.95
CA PHE A 208 -3.77 -9.64 5.04
C PHE A 208 -3.42 -11.07 4.59
N HIS A 209 -2.31 -11.63 5.13
CA HIS A 209 -1.82 -12.97 4.78
C HIS A 209 -1.40 -13.18 3.31
N MET A 210 -1.21 -12.10 2.54
CA MET A 210 -0.61 -12.20 1.22
C MET A 210 0.88 -12.50 1.26
N VAL A 211 1.35 -13.27 0.28
CA VAL A 211 2.79 -13.54 0.07
C VAL A 211 3.60 -12.24 0.08
N GLY A 212 4.81 -12.32 0.62
CA GLY A 212 5.71 -11.17 0.71
C GLY A 212 5.41 -10.24 1.90
N GLU A 213 4.40 -10.54 2.71
CA GLU A 213 4.04 -9.77 3.90
C GLU A 213 5.20 -9.55 4.87
N THR A 214 6.06 -10.55 5.04
CA THR A 214 7.24 -10.45 5.91
C THR A 214 8.21 -9.34 5.48
N ARG A 215 8.29 -9.04 4.18
CA ARG A 215 9.08 -7.91 3.65
C ARG A 215 8.38 -6.59 3.97
N HIS A 216 7.07 -6.51 3.74
CA HIS A 216 6.28 -5.32 4.05
C HIS A 216 6.35 -4.97 5.54
N ALA A 217 6.23 -5.95 6.43
CA ALA A 217 6.34 -5.74 7.89
C ALA A 217 7.67 -5.09 8.29
N ARG A 218 8.78 -5.44 7.62
CA ARG A 218 10.09 -4.81 7.88
C ARG A 218 10.15 -3.35 7.44
N LEU A 219 9.45 -3.01 6.36
CA LEU A 219 9.38 -1.65 5.86
C LEU A 219 8.44 -0.77 6.69
N ALA A 220 7.50 -1.34 7.46
CA ALA A 220 6.64 -0.59 8.38
C ALA A 220 7.36 -0.12 9.66
N ASN A 221 8.69 -0.16 9.71
CA ASN A 221 9.43 0.42 10.83
C ASN A 221 9.37 1.95 10.79
N GLU A 222 9.35 2.60 11.96
CA GLU A 222 9.29 4.07 12.08
C GLU A 222 10.39 4.79 11.30
N GLN A 223 11.57 4.17 11.16
CA GLN A 223 12.69 4.72 10.38
C GLN A 223 12.34 4.98 8.92
N PHE A 224 11.43 4.18 8.35
CA PHE A 224 11.00 4.27 6.96
C PHE A 224 9.76 5.15 6.77
N LYS A 225 9.19 5.70 7.86
CA LYS A 225 7.96 6.51 7.84
C LYS A 225 6.81 5.85 7.07
N ARG A 226 6.71 4.53 7.16
CA ARG A 226 5.69 3.75 6.47
C ARG A 226 4.69 3.18 7.44
N LEU A 227 3.41 3.35 7.13
CA LEU A 227 2.32 2.61 7.75
C LEU A 227 1.81 1.57 6.75
N ASN A 228 1.72 0.31 7.17
CA ASN A 228 1.04 -0.71 6.38
C ASN A 228 -0.36 -0.92 6.94
N ILE A 229 -1.38 -0.65 6.13
CA ILE A 229 -2.78 -0.92 6.44
C ILE A 229 -3.16 -2.23 5.74
N GLN A 230 -3.70 -3.17 6.50
CA GLN A 230 -4.08 -4.48 6.00
C GLN A 230 -5.56 -4.76 6.19
N TYR A 231 -6.23 -5.05 5.08
CA TYR A 231 -7.63 -5.43 5.04
C TYR A 231 -7.75 -6.95 4.92
N ASP A 232 -8.85 -7.53 5.37
CA ASP A 232 -8.96 -8.97 5.56
C ASP A 232 -9.62 -9.67 4.37
N ARG A 233 -10.62 -9.04 3.75
CA ARG A 233 -11.41 -9.70 2.70
C ARG A 233 -10.80 -9.46 1.31
N PRO A 234 -10.54 -10.52 0.53
CA PRO A 234 -10.13 -10.35 -0.86
C PRO A 234 -11.19 -9.61 -1.67
N ARG A 235 -10.77 -8.59 -2.42
CA ARG A 235 -11.65 -7.77 -3.26
C ARG A 235 -11.80 -8.32 -4.67
N HIS A 236 -10.89 -9.19 -5.09
CA HIS A 236 -10.90 -9.81 -6.40
C HIS A 236 -11.18 -11.31 -6.26
N ASP A 237 -12.23 -11.80 -6.94
CA ASP A 237 -12.76 -13.17 -6.79
C ASP A 237 -11.74 -14.28 -7.11
N ALA A 238 -10.82 -14.04 -8.05
CA ALA A 238 -9.76 -15.01 -8.34
C ALA A 238 -8.63 -15.07 -7.27
N THR A 239 -8.69 -14.28 -6.20
CA THR A 239 -7.70 -14.31 -5.11
C THR A 239 -7.99 -15.51 -4.21
N ALA A 240 -6.98 -16.34 -3.97
CA ALA A 240 -7.15 -17.55 -3.17
C ALA A 240 -5.90 -17.89 -2.37
N TYR A 241 -6.09 -18.68 -1.32
CA TYR A 241 -5.01 -19.29 -0.58
C TYR A 241 -4.33 -20.39 -1.39
N PHE A 242 -3.02 -20.51 -1.20
CA PHE A 242 -2.22 -21.61 -1.72
C PHE A 242 -1.26 -22.09 -0.63
N GLN A 243 -0.72 -23.31 -0.80
CA GLN A 243 0.23 -23.87 0.14
C GLN A 243 1.63 -23.31 -0.18
N GLY A 244 2.19 -22.52 0.72
CA GLY A 244 3.52 -21.94 0.55
C GLY A 244 4.61 -23.00 0.32
N SER A 245 5.70 -22.62 -0.36
CA SER A 245 6.86 -23.48 -0.59
C SER A 245 7.44 -23.97 0.75
N GLY A 246 7.19 -25.25 1.08
CA GLY A 246 7.52 -25.83 2.39
C GLY A 246 6.33 -26.45 3.13
N GLY A 247 5.11 -26.37 2.58
CA GLY A 247 3.96 -27.17 3.01
C GLY A 247 3.27 -26.74 4.31
N ARG A 248 3.78 -25.73 5.01
CA ARG A 248 3.41 -25.45 6.41
C ARG A 248 2.50 -24.25 6.63
N VAL A 249 2.38 -23.33 5.67
CA VAL A 249 1.61 -22.09 5.84
C VAL A 249 0.84 -21.81 4.56
N GLU A 250 -0.49 -21.71 4.69
CA GLU A 250 -1.35 -21.22 3.60
C GLU A 250 -1.15 -19.71 3.46
N GLU A 251 -0.89 -19.21 2.26
CA GLU A 251 -0.74 -17.77 2.00
C GLU A 251 -1.71 -17.37 0.90
N MET A 252 -2.21 -16.13 0.90
CA MET A 252 -3.00 -15.64 -0.22
C MET A 252 -2.08 -15.29 -1.38
N ALA A 253 -2.32 -15.90 -2.53
CA ALA A 253 -1.68 -15.50 -3.78
C ALA A 253 -2.59 -14.51 -4.50
N SER A 254 -1.94 -13.59 -5.19
CA SER A 254 -2.62 -12.78 -6.19
C SER A 254 -3.34 -13.66 -7.23
N PRO A 255 -4.51 -13.23 -7.74
CA PRO A 255 -5.19 -13.82 -8.87
C PRO A 255 -4.30 -14.19 -10.08
N PHE A 256 -3.20 -13.46 -10.26
CA PHE A 256 -2.33 -13.56 -11.43
C PHE A 256 -1.11 -14.44 -11.23
N TRP A 257 -0.87 -14.92 -10.01
CA TRP A 257 0.24 -15.82 -9.75
C TRP A 257 -0.18 -17.25 -10.10
N VAL A 258 0.56 -17.87 -11.01
CA VAL A 258 0.46 -19.32 -11.25
C VAL A 258 1.25 -20.00 -10.13
N GLN A 259 0.59 -20.22 -9.00
CA GLN A 259 1.10 -21.04 -7.91
C GLN A 259 0.46 -22.43 -8.03
N ASP A 260 1.21 -23.47 -7.72
CA ASP A 260 0.64 -24.82 -7.59
C ASP A 260 -0.46 -24.76 -6.52
N GLN A 261 -1.65 -25.28 -6.85
CA GLN A 261 -2.75 -25.33 -5.89
C GLN A 261 -2.34 -26.21 -4.70
N PRO A 262 -2.81 -25.91 -3.48
CA PRO A 262 -2.76 -26.89 -2.40
C PRO A 262 -3.33 -28.21 -2.93
N SER A 263 -2.74 -29.35 -2.55
CA SER A 263 -3.29 -30.67 -2.91
C SER A 263 -4.68 -30.94 -2.29
N TYR A 264 -5.20 -30.01 -1.50
CA TYR A 264 -6.40 -30.13 -0.71
C TYR A 264 -7.46 -29.20 -1.31
N THR A 265 -8.50 -29.82 -1.88
CA THR A 265 -9.70 -29.25 -2.53
C THR A 265 -9.56 -28.78 -3.98
N LYS A 266 -10.44 -29.35 -4.82
CA LYS A 266 -10.66 -28.98 -6.21
C LYS A 266 -11.24 -27.56 -6.23
N ARG A 267 -10.46 -26.54 -6.54
CA ARG A 267 -11.04 -25.30 -7.07
C ARG A 267 -11.95 -25.69 -8.23
N LYS A 268 -13.12 -25.05 -8.35
CA LYS A 268 -13.73 -24.91 -9.67
C LYS A 268 -12.78 -24.03 -10.47
N ILE A 269 -11.81 -24.66 -11.14
CA ILE A 269 -10.88 -23.93 -12.01
C ILE A 269 -11.77 -23.11 -12.95
N PRO A 270 -11.59 -21.79 -13.00
CA PRO A 270 -12.41 -20.96 -13.85
C PRO A 270 -12.36 -21.52 -15.25
N THR A 271 -13.52 -21.70 -15.87
CA THR A 271 -13.60 -22.15 -17.27
C THR A 271 -12.81 -21.19 -18.18
N ASP A 272 -12.75 -19.91 -17.80
CA ASP A 272 -11.88 -18.90 -18.38
C ASP A 272 -11.13 -18.12 -17.30
N LYS A 273 -9.93 -18.63 -16.94
CA LYS A 273 -9.03 -17.99 -15.95
C LYS A 273 -8.68 -16.56 -16.32
N LYS A 274 -8.57 -16.25 -17.61
CA LYS A 274 -8.16 -14.94 -18.10
C LYS A 274 -9.29 -13.91 -17.92
N LYS A 275 -10.52 -14.29 -18.24
CA LYS A 275 -11.69 -13.43 -18.04
C LYS A 275 -11.94 -13.11 -16.56
N GLU A 276 -11.80 -14.10 -15.68
CA GLU A 276 -11.95 -13.88 -14.23
C GLU A 276 -10.86 -12.93 -13.71
N GLN A 277 -9.63 -13.09 -14.19
CA GLN A 277 -8.50 -12.19 -13.93
C GLN A 277 -8.70 -10.77 -14.49
N GLU A 278 -9.48 -10.57 -15.55
CA GLU A 278 -9.73 -9.23 -16.11
C GLU A 278 -10.87 -8.49 -15.39
N THR A 279 -11.54 -9.14 -14.44
CA THR A 279 -12.65 -8.54 -13.69
C THR A 279 -12.12 -7.52 -12.69
N PRO A 280 -12.65 -6.27 -12.68
CA PRO A 280 -12.25 -5.29 -11.68
C PRO A 280 -12.53 -5.80 -10.26
N PRO A 281 -11.68 -5.48 -9.27
CA PRO A 281 -11.95 -5.79 -7.89
C PRO A 281 -13.22 -5.07 -7.41
N GLY A 282 -13.95 -5.67 -6.48
CA GLY A 282 -15.05 -5.04 -5.77
C GLY A 282 -14.59 -3.99 -4.76
N ASP A 283 -15.53 -3.45 -4.00
CA ASP A 283 -15.28 -2.50 -2.92
C ASP A 283 -14.68 -3.17 -1.68
N PHE A 284 -14.18 -2.34 -0.75
CA PHE A 284 -13.84 -2.83 0.59
C PHE A 284 -15.09 -3.30 1.34
N SER A 285 -14.94 -4.34 2.16
CA SER A 285 -15.98 -4.75 3.10
C SER A 285 -16.28 -3.66 4.13
N ALA A 286 -17.35 -3.80 4.90
CA ALA A 286 -17.77 -2.76 5.83
C ALA A 286 -16.73 -2.52 6.93
N PHE A 287 -16.17 -3.59 7.51
CA PHE A 287 -15.12 -3.48 8.51
C PHE A 287 -13.76 -3.12 7.89
N ASP A 288 -13.45 -3.58 6.67
CA ASP A 288 -12.26 -3.15 5.94
C ASP A 288 -12.22 -1.62 5.74
N LYS A 289 -13.38 -0.99 5.50
CA LYS A 289 -13.51 0.47 5.47
C LYS A 289 -13.20 1.11 6.81
N THR A 290 -13.59 0.50 7.93
CA THR A 290 -13.17 0.93 9.28
C THR A 290 -11.66 0.85 9.43
N ILE A 291 -11.04 -0.27 9.05
CA ILE A 291 -9.57 -0.44 9.11
C ILE A 291 -8.86 0.66 8.32
N LEU A 292 -9.30 0.93 7.09
CA LEU A 292 -8.73 1.98 6.27
C LEU A 292 -8.92 3.36 6.89
N LYS A 293 -10.13 3.70 7.34
CA LYS A 293 -10.44 5.00 7.95
C LYS A 293 -9.51 5.30 9.12
N ILE A 294 -9.35 4.34 10.03
CA ILE A 294 -8.53 4.50 11.23
C ILE A 294 -7.04 4.55 10.85
N GLY A 295 -6.58 3.62 10.00
CA GLY A 295 -5.20 3.57 9.55
C GLY A 295 -4.76 4.85 8.83
N TYR A 296 -5.60 5.41 7.94
CA TYR A 296 -5.31 6.69 7.30
C TYR A 296 -5.31 7.85 8.28
N SER A 297 -6.20 7.85 9.27
CA SER A 297 -6.22 8.88 10.30
C SER A 297 -4.92 8.89 11.11
N ILE A 298 -4.44 7.71 11.53
CA ILE A 298 -3.15 7.54 12.22
C ILE A 298 -1.98 7.99 11.35
N ALA A 299 -1.97 7.63 10.05
CA ALA A 299 -0.92 8.04 9.14
C ALA A 299 -0.89 9.57 8.94
N CYS A 300 -2.07 10.19 8.80
CA CYS A 300 -2.20 11.63 8.64
C CYS A 300 -1.79 12.38 9.91
N GLU A 301 -2.15 11.86 11.10
CA GLU A 301 -1.70 12.42 12.37
C GLU A 301 -0.17 12.38 12.45
N LYS A 302 0.41 11.19 12.23
CA LYS A 302 1.85 10.96 12.37
C LYS A 302 2.71 11.73 11.37
N TYR A 303 2.27 11.83 10.12
CA TYR A 303 3.13 12.31 9.02
C TYR A 303 2.68 13.62 8.39
N MET A 304 1.42 14.01 8.58
CA MET A 304 0.89 15.26 8.04
C MET A 304 0.50 16.26 9.13
N GLY A 305 0.54 15.88 10.41
CA GLY A 305 0.18 16.75 11.53
C GLY A 305 -1.30 17.13 11.52
N THR A 306 -2.18 16.19 11.13
CA THR A 306 -3.62 16.36 11.38
C THR A 306 -3.92 16.23 12.87
N ALA A 307 -5.07 16.74 13.30
CA ALA A 307 -5.56 16.47 14.65
C ALA A 307 -5.79 14.96 14.82
N LYS A 308 -5.61 14.48 16.04
CA LYS A 308 -5.94 13.11 16.43
C LYS A 308 -7.44 12.91 16.29
N SER A 309 -7.84 11.86 15.58
CA SER A 309 -9.27 11.53 15.35
C SER A 309 -9.72 10.27 16.06
N PHE A 310 -8.76 9.41 16.43
CA PHE A 310 -9.04 8.13 17.09
C PHE A 310 -8.14 7.97 18.31
N GLU A 311 -8.72 7.46 19.38
CA GLU A 311 -8.04 6.95 20.56
C GLU A 311 -7.92 5.44 20.51
N LEU A 312 -6.93 4.94 21.25
CA LEU A 312 -6.66 3.52 21.39
C LEU A 312 -7.05 3.08 22.81
N LEU A 313 -7.94 2.09 22.91
CA LEU A 313 -8.44 1.56 24.19
C LEU A 313 -7.33 0.95 25.05
N LYS A 314 -6.36 0.27 24.41
CA LYS A 314 -5.30 -0.47 25.11
C LYS A 314 -3.92 -0.03 24.66
N SER A 315 -3.03 0.31 25.60
CA SER A 315 -1.68 0.70 25.26
C SER A 315 -0.94 -0.45 24.57
N LYS A 316 -0.72 -0.25 23.25
CA LYS A 316 0.08 -1.05 22.31
C LYS A 316 -0.72 -1.87 21.32
N ILE A 317 -1.15 -1.19 20.26
CA ILE A 317 -1.18 -1.79 18.93
C ILE A 317 -0.53 -0.82 17.95
N LEU A 318 0.42 -1.30 17.14
CA LEU A 318 0.60 -0.88 15.73
C LEU A 318 1.81 -1.53 15.02
N ASN A 319 1.57 -1.83 13.74
CA ASN A 319 2.42 -2.35 12.68
C ASN A 319 2.57 -3.89 12.56
N PRO A 320 1.97 -4.49 11.52
CA PRO A 320 1.04 -3.87 10.56
C PRO A 320 -0.26 -3.39 11.25
N PHE A 321 -0.94 -2.38 10.68
CA PHE A 321 -2.27 -1.97 11.11
C PHE A 321 -3.31 -2.82 10.38
N ASN A 322 -3.99 -3.70 11.09
CA ASN A 322 -4.96 -4.66 10.55
C ASN A 322 -6.29 -4.60 11.33
N SER A 323 -7.20 -5.55 11.10
CA SER A 323 -8.47 -5.67 11.82
C SER A 323 -8.30 -5.68 13.33
N ARG A 324 -7.37 -6.49 13.85
CA ARG A 324 -7.02 -6.48 15.28
C ARG A 324 -6.64 -5.08 15.76
N ALA A 325 -5.84 -4.33 15.01
CA ALA A 325 -5.52 -2.96 15.39
C ALA A 325 -6.74 -2.04 15.37
N ALA A 326 -7.58 -2.13 14.34
CA ALA A 326 -8.76 -1.29 14.19
C ALA A 326 -9.79 -1.52 15.30
N ARG A 327 -9.99 -2.76 15.76
CA ARG A 327 -10.97 -3.12 16.81
C ARG A 327 -10.81 -2.33 18.10
N TYR A 328 -9.58 -2.01 18.50
CA TYR A 328 -9.32 -1.30 19.77
C TYR A 328 -9.32 0.21 19.60
N HIS A 329 -9.59 0.74 18.40
CA HIS A 329 -9.65 2.17 18.15
C HIS A 329 -11.07 2.70 18.16
N PHE A 330 -11.26 3.85 18.79
CA PHE A 330 -12.54 4.53 18.89
C PHE A 330 -12.38 6.04 18.66
N PRO A 331 -13.41 6.76 18.19
CA PRO A 331 -13.34 8.19 17.97
C PRO A 331 -12.96 9.00 19.21
N VAL A 332 -12.12 10.02 19.04
CA VAL A 332 -11.61 10.86 20.15
C VAL A 332 -12.71 11.65 20.88
N ASP A 333 -13.85 11.90 20.23
CA ASP A 333 -15.02 12.56 20.81
C ASP A 333 -15.82 11.67 21.77
N LEU A 334 -15.44 10.38 21.90
CA LEU A 334 -15.99 9.43 22.87
C LEU A 334 -15.07 9.21 24.08
N VAL A 335 -14.05 10.06 24.25
CA VAL A 335 -13.20 10.12 25.43
C VAL A 335 -13.96 10.82 26.56
N GLY A 336 -13.80 10.34 27.79
CA GLY A 336 -14.48 10.85 28.98
C GLY A 336 -15.42 9.81 29.58
N ASP A 337 -15.68 9.95 30.88
CA ASP A 337 -16.58 9.05 31.62
C ASP A 337 -18.04 9.34 31.24
N GLU A 338 -18.37 10.61 30.96
CA GLU A 338 -19.68 11.04 30.47
C GLU A 338 -20.03 10.51 29.07
N LYS A 339 -19.05 9.92 28.37
CA LYS A 339 -19.18 9.32 27.04
C LYS A 339 -19.20 7.80 27.06
N GLU A 340 -19.18 7.17 28.23
CA GLU A 340 -19.06 5.72 28.38
C GLU A 340 -20.14 4.94 27.62
N GLU A 341 -21.42 5.29 27.80
CA GLU A 341 -22.53 4.62 27.09
C GLU A 341 -22.39 4.74 25.55
N GLN A 342 -21.94 5.90 25.07
CA GLN A 342 -21.73 6.16 23.64
C GLN A 342 -20.53 5.37 23.10
N ARG A 343 -19.49 5.23 23.92
CA ARG A 343 -18.30 4.42 23.63
C ARG A 343 -18.66 2.93 23.57
N ILE A 344 -19.45 2.42 24.53
CA ILE A 344 -19.94 1.04 24.52
C ILE A 344 -20.79 0.78 23.27
N ALA A 345 -21.75 1.66 22.97
CA ALA A 345 -22.59 1.54 21.77
C ALA A 345 -21.77 1.55 20.47
N TYR A 346 -20.68 2.33 20.41
CA TYR A 346 -19.76 2.32 19.29
C TYR A 346 -19.07 0.96 19.13
N PHE A 347 -18.54 0.37 20.21
CA PHE A 347 -17.88 -0.93 20.16
C PHE A 347 -18.85 -2.06 19.79
N GLU A 348 -20.08 -2.05 20.31
CA GLU A 348 -21.14 -2.99 19.91
C GLU A 348 -21.43 -2.91 18.41
N ALA A 349 -21.60 -1.70 17.89
CA ALA A 349 -21.84 -1.49 16.45
C ALA A 349 -20.65 -1.97 15.60
N GLN A 350 -19.41 -1.71 16.02
CA GLN A 350 -18.22 -2.19 15.32
C GLN A 350 -18.09 -3.72 15.38
N ARG A 351 -18.41 -4.35 16.52
CA ARG A 351 -18.40 -5.80 16.67
C ARG A 351 -19.37 -6.48 15.72
N GLU A 352 -20.58 -5.94 15.60
CA GLU A 352 -21.59 -6.47 14.68
C GLU A 352 -21.16 -6.36 13.21
N VAL A 353 -20.58 -5.22 12.82
CA VAL A 353 -20.04 -5.03 11.46
C VAL A 353 -18.91 -6.03 11.17
N ASP A 354 -17.95 -6.17 12.09
CA ASP A 354 -16.84 -7.13 11.99
C ASP A 354 -17.34 -8.58 11.94
N ARG A 355 -18.32 -8.93 12.78
CA ARG A 355 -18.90 -10.29 12.81
C ARG A 355 -19.58 -10.63 11.49
N ASN A 356 -20.32 -9.69 10.90
CA ASN A 356 -21.00 -9.92 9.62
C ASN A 356 -20.01 -10.15 8.46
N ASP A 357 -18.91 -9.40 8.43
CA ASP A 357 -17.84 -9.62 7.46
C ASP A 357 -17.14 -10.96 7.70
N LEU A 358 -16.88 -11.33 8.96
CA LEU A 358 -16.28 -12.61 9.34
C LEU A 358 -17.17 -13.80 8.95
N VAL A 359 -18.48 -13.74 9.20
CA VAL A 359 -19.45 -14.77 8.77
C VAL A 359 -19.46 -14.89 7.25
N THR A 360 -19.40 -13.76 6.54
CA THR A 360 -19.33 -13.75 5.07
C THR A 360 -18.06 -14.43 4.56
N MET A 361 -16.90 -14.18 5.19
CA MET A 361 -15.66 -14.88 4.87
C MET A 361 -15.76 -16.37 5.18
N GLY A 362 -16.36 -16.72 6.33
CA GLY A 362 -16.57 -18.10 6.77
C GLY A 362 -17.44 -18.92 5.82
N ASN A 363 -18.51 -18.32 5.29
CA ASN A 363 -19.38 -18.94 4.30
C ASN A 363 -18.72 -19.09 2.91
N ASN A 364 -17.62 -18.37 2.67
CA ASN A 364 -16.89 -18.37 1.40
C ASN A 364 -15.50 -19.03 1.50
N LYS A 365 -15.21 -19.80 2.56
CA LYS A 365 -13.91 -20.47 2.75
C LYS A 365 -13.49 -21.31 1.53
N ASP A 366 -14.42 -22.08 0.97
CA ASP A 366 -14.19 -22.93 -0.21
C ASP A 366 -13.83 -22.10 -1.45
N HIS A 367 -14.48 -20.96 -1.63
CA HIS A 367 -14.19 -20.02 -2.72
C HIS A 367 -12.75 -19.49 -2.60
N TYR A 368 -12.31 -19.16 -1.39
CA TYR A 368 -10.96 -18.69 -1.12
C TYR A 368 -9.90 -19.81 -0.99
N GLN A 369 -10.26 -21.09 -1.09
CA GLN A 369 -9.37 -22.22 -0.79
C GLN A 369 -8.76 -22.16 0.62
N GLN A 370 -9.51 -21.60 1.56
CA GLN A 370 -9.07 -21.45 2.94
C GLN A 370 -9.44 -22.70 3.73
N SER A 371 -8.46 -23.37 4.34
CA SER A 371 -8.79 -24.48 5.25
C SER A 371 -9.52 -23.96 6.50
N GLU A 372 -10.37 -24.80 7.08
CA GLU A 372 -11.14 -24.47 8.28
C GLU A 372 -10.23 -24.05 9.44
N GLY A 373 -9.19 -24.84 9.73
CA GLY A 373 -8.22 -24.50 10.78
C GLY A 373 -7.43 -23.22 10.52
N VAL A 374 -7.23 -22.82 9.25
CA VAL A 374 -6.59 -21.54 8.91
C VAL A 374 -7.56 -20.38 9.08
N PHE A 375 -8.84 -20.56 8.72
CA PHE A 375 -9.87 -19.57 9.02
C PHE A 375 -10.01 -19.32 10.52
N GLU A 376 -10.16 -20.40 11.29
CA GLU A 376 -10.30 -20.35 12.75
C GLU A 376 -9.12 -19.60 13.37
N LYS A 377 -7.90 -20.05 13.06
CA LYS A 377 -6.67 -19.50 13.64
C LYS A 377 -6.41 -18.03 13.28
N ARG A 378 -6.77 -17.60 12.06
CA ARG A 378 -6.40 -16.27 11.55
C ARG A 378 -7.47 -15.22 11.75
N TYR A 379 -8.73 -15.61 11.81
CA TYR A 379 -9.84 -14.67 11.82
C TYR A 379 -10.76 -14.92 13.01
N GLU A 380 -11.26 -16.15 13.21
CA GLU A 380 -12.27 -16.41 14.23
C GLU A 380 -11.73 -16.35 15.65
N THR A 381 -10.67 -17.09 15.98
CA THR A 381 -10.06 -17.05 17.30
C THR A 381 -9.57 -15.64 17.66
N PRO A 382 -8.83 -14.92 16.78
CA PRO A 382 -8.47 -13.54 17.07
C PRO A 382 -9.66 -12.61 17.27
N TRP A 383 -10.76 -12.79 16.51
CA TRP A 383 -11.99 -12.03 16.71
C TRP A 383 -12.59 -12.28 18.10
N ILE A 384 -12.74 -13.54 18.50
CA ILE A 384 -13.26 -13.91 19.83
C ILE A 384 -12.38 -13.31 20.93
N ASP A 385 -11.07 -13.53 20.85
CA ASP A 385 -10.11 -13.06 21.85
C ASP A 385 -10.11 -11.52 21.95
N ASP A 386 -10.13 -10.82 20.81
CA ASP A 386 -10.10 -9.36 20.78
C ASP A 386 -11.36 -8.74 21.39
N TRP A 387 -12.54 -9.24 21.03
CA TRP A 387 -13.79 -8.69 21.55
C TRP A 387 -14.03 -9.05 23.02
N LYS A 388 -13.59 -10.23 23.46
CA LYS A 388 -13.53 -10.57 24.89
C LYS A 388 -12.64 -9.62 25.68
N ASP A 389 -11.44 -9.32 25.16
CA ASP A 389 -10.52 -8.36 25.78
C ASP A 389 -11.15 -6.96 25.83
N ILE A 390 -11.73 -6.48 24.73
CA ILE A 390 -12.40 -5.17 24.66
C ILE A 390 -13.53 -5.06 25.71
N TYR A 391 -14.36 -6.08 25.85
CA TYR A 391 -15.47 -6.05 26.82
C TYR A 391 -14.97 -6.08 28.26
N THR A 392 -13.87 -6.80 28.52
CA THR A 392 -13.19 -6.77 29.81
C THR A 392 -12.70 -5.36 30.14
N GLU A 393 -12.05 -4.69 29.18
CA GLU A 393 -11.55 -3.31 29.34
C GLU A 393 -12.69 -2.28 29.49
N LEU A 394 -13.88 -2.57 28.93
CA LEU A 394 -15.09 -1.75 29.09
C LEU A 394 -15.89 -2.07 30.37
N GLY A 395 -15.46 -3.05 31.19
CA GLY A 395 -16.18 -3.44 32.41
C GLY A 395 -17.50 -4.18 32.16
N LEU A 396 -17.71 -4.71 30.96
CA LEU A 396 -18.96 -5.38 30.56
C LEU A 396 -19.01 -6.88 30.92
N GLY A 397 -17.89 -7.46 31.38
CA GLY A 397 -17.79 -8.88 31.71
C GLY A 397 -17.82 -9.81 30.49
N ASP A 398 -17.64 -11.12 30.72
CA ASP A 398 -17.74 -12.15 29.67
C ASP A 398 -19.21 -12.35 29.27
N SER A 399 -19.71 -11.55 28.33
CA SER A 399 -21.05 -11.72 27.70
C SER A 399 -21.01 -12.61 26.46
#